data_AF-A0A382AY91-F1
#
_entry.id   AF-A0A382AY91-F1
#
_cell.length_a   1.000
_cell.length_b   1.000
_cell.length_c   1.000
_cell.angle_alpha   90.00
_cell.angle_beta   90.00
_cell.angle_gamma   90.00
#
_symmetry.space_group_name_H-M   'P 1'
#
loop_
_entity.id
_entity.type
_entity.pdbx_description
1 polymer ?
#
loop_
_entity_poly.entity_id
_entity_poly.type
_entity_poly.pdbx_seq_one_letter_code
_entity_poly.pdbx_strand_id
1 'polypeptide(L)'
;MHTNPDSISRRAFLRETATTTAAVAALPLGQAVAAENDWIKLFDGKTLDGWHKNPQRIGHGTGGHWFVEDDAIVGEQDPPGSGNGGILLSDRKFGDFEVKIDMNHDWGPCSGFFLRSSDKGQCFQVMVDFHDAGNVGHIYGEGTGGFNSRAF
;
A
#
# COMPACT_ATOMS: atom_id res chain seq x y z
N MET A 1 -42.89 -43.34 14.81
CA MET A 1 -42.87 -42.57 16.08
C MET A 1 -41.41 -42.48 16.49
N HIS A 2 -40.80 -41.31 16.30
CA HIS A 2 -39.37 -41.05 16.49
C HIS A 2 -39.05 -40.90 17.98
N THR A 3 -38.05 -41.62 18.48
CA THR A 3 -37.34 -41.24 19.72
C THR A 3 -35.83 -41.38 19.50
N ASN A 4 -35.14 -40.30 19.85
CA ASN A 4 -33.75 -39.96 19.58
C ASN A 4 -32.82 -40.45 20.72
N PRO A 5 -31.63 -41.03 20.44
CA PRO A 5 -30.64 -41.27 21.49
C PRO A 5 -29.31 -40.54 21.22
N ASP A 6 -29.30 -39.22 21.30
CA ASP A 6 -28.04 -38.45 21.37
C ASP A 6 -27.99 -37.65 22.67
N SER A 7 -27.32 -38.19 23.68
CA SER A 7 -26.64 -37.38 24.70
C SER A 7 -25.53 -38.18 25.37
N ILE A 8 -24.39 -38.27 24.70
CA ILE A 8 -23.15 -38.67 25.38
C ILE A 8 -22.75 -37.49 26.28
N SER A 9 -22.77 -37.73 27.59
CA SER A 9 -22.41 -36.77 28.63
C SER A 9 -20.97 -36.26 28.46
N ARG A 10 -20.77 -34.95 28.68
CA ARG A 10 -19.51 -34.18 28.58
C ARG A 10 -18.33 -34.69 29.44
N ARG A 11 -18.47 -35.82 30.14
CA ARG A 11 -17.45 -36.42 31.01
C ARG A 11 -16.68 -37.58 30.38
N ALA A 12 -16.97 -37.97 29.14
CA ALA A 12 -16.34 -39.11 28.47
C ALA A 12 -15.20 -38.77 27.48
N PHE A 13 -14.81 -37.50 27.32
CA PHE A 13 -13.81 -37.09 26.31
C PHE A 13 -12.46 -36.65 26.90
N LEU A 14 -12.04 -37.23 28.03
CA LEU A 14 -10.70 -37.00 28.57
C LEU A 14 -10.11 -38.31 29.10
N ARG A 15 -9.71 -39.17 28.18
CA ARG A 15 -8.60 -40.10 28.42
C ARG A 15 -8.04 -40.60 27.09
N GLU A 16 -6.72 -40.48 27.00
CA GLU A 16 -5.82 -41.04 25.98
C GLU A 16 -5.79 -40.34 24.62
N THR A 17 -4.84 -39.43 24.46
CA THR A 17 -3.85 -39.60 23.38
C THR A 17 -2.53 -38.94 23.75
N ALA A 18 -1.46 -39.66 23.42
CA ALA A 18 -0.10 -39.48 23.89
C ALA A 18 0.48 -38.09 23.57
N THR A 19 1.22 -37.57 24.54
CA THR A 19 2.11 -36.42 24.44
C THR A 19 3.13 -36.64 23.34
N THR A 20 2.89 -36.09 22.14
CA THR A 20 3.95 -35.86 21.16
C THR A 20 4.41 -34.43 21.37
N THR A 21 5.45 -34.24 22.18
CA THR A 21 6.13 -32.94 22.29
C THR A 21 6.87 -32.70 20.97
N ALA A 22 6.18 -32.12 19.99
CA ALA A 22 6.87 -31.48 18.88
C ALA A 22 7.63 -30.30 19.48
N ALA A 23 8.95 -30.42 19.56
CA ALA A 23 9.81 -29.28 19.80
C ALA A 23 9.62 -28.33 18.61
N VAL A 24 8.73 -27.34 18.78
CA VAL A 24 8.72 -26.16 17.92
C VAL A 24 10.05 -25.48 18.21
N ALA A 25 11.04 -25.72 17.37
CA ALA A 25 12.22 -24.88 17.33
C ALA A 25 11.72 -23.46 17.09
N ALA A 26 11.72 -22.63 18.14
CA ALA A 26 11.55 -21.21 18.02
C ALA A 26 12.75 -20.72 17.20
N LEU A 27 12.58 -20.69 15.88
CA LEU A 27 13.45 -19.90 15.03
C LEU A 27 13.39 -18.48 15.60
N PRO A 28 14.52 -17.87 15.96
CA PRO A 28 14.48 -16.46 16.28
C PRO A 28 13.97 -15.79 15.02
N LEU A 29 12.80 -15.14 15.10
CA LEU A 29 12.44 -14.07 14.19
C LEU A 29 13.48 -12.98 14.44
N GLY A 30 14.65 -13.17 13.84
CA GLY A 30 15.63 -12.11 13.71
C GLY A 30 14.93 -11.04 12.91
N GLN A 31 14.46 -10.00 13.59
CA GLN A 31 14.23 -8.73 12.94
C GLN A 31 15.60 -8.31 12.42
N ALA A 32 15.84 -8.59 11.15
CA ALA A 32 16.94 -7.97 10.42
C ALA A 32 16.66 -6.47 10.47
N VAL A 33 17.33 -5.78 11.38
CA VAL A 33 17.46 -4.33 11.30
C VAL A 33 18.30 -4.10 10.06
N ALA A 34 17.66 -3.67 8.97
CA ALA A 34 18.35 -3.34 7.73
C ALA A 34 19.43 -2.31 8.05
N ALA A 35 20.69 -2.61 7.69
CA ALA A 35 21.77 -1.66 7.87
C ALA A 35 21.57 -0.49 6.89
N GLU A 36 21.91 0.74 7.28
CA GLU A 36 21.78 1.96 6.44
C GLU A 36 22.50 1.88 5.07
N ASN A 37 23.29 0.84 4.80
CA ASN A 37 23.98 0.63 3.54
C ASN A 37 23.17 -0.13 2.47
N ASP A 38 21.93 -0.54 2.76
CA ASP A 38 21.08 -1.33 1.85
C ASP A 38 19.98 -0.51 1.13
N TRP A 39 19.98 0.82 1.24
CA TRP A 39 19.01 1.67 0.54
C TRP A 39 19.27 1.72 -0.96
N ILE A 40 18.23 1.44 -1.75
CA ILE A 40 18.25 1.70 -3.20
C ILE A 40 17.63 3.08 -3.48
N LYS A 41 18.26 3.84 -4.38
CA LYS A 41 17.65 5.06 -4.91
C LYS A 41 16.68 4.68 -6.03
N LEU A 42 15.42 5.09 -5.92
CA LEU A 42 14.41 4.88 -6.97
C LEU A 42 14.41 5.97 -8.03
N PHE A 43 15.00 7.12 -7.72
CA PHE A 43 15.09 8.27 -8.61
C PHE A 43 16.52 8.80 -8.60
N ASP A 44 17.04 9.14 -9.78
CA ASP A 44 18.41 9.59 -10.00
C ASP A 44 18.56 11.12 -9.93
N GLY A 45 17.44 11.85 -9.78
CA GLY A 45 17.38 13.31 -9.82
C GLY A 45 17.27 13.89 -11.22
N LYS A 46 17.25 13.08 -12.29
CA LYS A 46 17.49 13.56 -13.66
C LYS A 46 16.49 13.02 -14.67
N THR A 47 16.09 11.77 -14.53
CA THR A 47 15.27 11.08 -15.52
C THR A 47 14.14 10.30 -14.86
N LEU A 48 13.06 10.08 -15.60
CA LEU A 48 12.00 9.18 -15.17
C LEU A 48 12.31 7.71 -15.53
N ASP A 49 13.59 7.36 -15.70
CA ASP A 49 14.00 5.99 -15.98
C ASP A 49 13.59 5.09 -14.80
N GLY A 50 12.95 3.97 -15.10
CA GLY A 50 12.37 3.10 -14.07
C GLY A 50 10.97 3.52 -13.62
N TRP A 51 10.34 4.49 -14.28
CA TRP A 51 8.98 4.95 -13.98
C TRP A 51 8.10 4.96 -15.24
N HIS A 52 6.80 4.71 -15.06
CA HIS A 52 5.80 4.79 -16.13
C HIS A 52 4.46 5.27 -15.59
N LYS A 53 3.66 5.91 -16.45
CA LYS A 53 2.25 6.22 -16.14
C LYS A 53 1.43 4.94 -16.15
N ASN A 54 0.31 4.91 -15.42
CA ASN A 54 -0.65 3.83 -15.58
C ASN A 54 -0.98 3.56 -17.06
N PRO A 55 -0.89 2.30 -17.52
CA PRO A 55 -1.10 1.96 -18.93
C PRO A 55 -2.58 2.00 -19.33
N GLN A 56 -3.49 2.08 -18.35
CA GLN A 56 -4.93 2.11 -18.54
C GLN A 56 -5.51 3.35 -17.85
N ARG A 57 -6.67 3.81 -18.33
CA ARG A 57 -7.47 4.80 -17.61
C ARG A 57 -7.89 4.21 -16.26
N ILE A 58 -7.67 4.98 -15.20
CA ILE A 58 -8.03 4.63 -13.81
C ILE A 58 -8.94 5.72 -13.22
N GLY A 59 -9.36 5.54 -11.95
CA GLY A 59 -10.16 6.55 -11.25
C GLY A 59 -9.52 7.93 -11.20
N HIS A 60 -8.19 7.98 -11.17
CA HIS A 60 -7.38 9.20 -11.14
C HIS A 60 -7.14 9.86 -12.51
N GLY A 61 -7.61 9.26 -13.61
CA GLY A 61 -7.46 9.82 -14.96
C GLY A 61 -6.68 8.92 -15.92
N THR A 62 -6.02 9.54 -16.91
CA THR A 62 -5.28 8.85 -17.98
C THR A 62 -3.77 8.90 -17.84
N GLY A 63 -3.25 9.38 -16.71
CA GLY A 63 -1.82 9.35 -16.41
C GLY A 63 -1.18 10.70 -16.09
N GLY A 64 -1.89 11.82 -16.27
CA GLY A 64 -1.39 13.17 -16.00
C GLY A 64 -0.12 13.53 -16.78
N HIS A 65 0.51 14.63 -16.39
CA HIS A 65 1.81 15.06 -16.87
C HIS A 65 2.86 14.86 -15.77
N TRP A 66 3.98 14.22 -16.12
CA TRP A 66 5.07 13.92 -15.19
C TRP A 66 6.38 14.30 -15.86
N PHE A 67 7.22 15.03 -15.14
CA PHE A 67 8.50 15.51 -15.62
C PHE A 67 9.48 15.68 -14.46
N VAL A 68 10.75 15.94 -14.79
CA VAL A 68 11.78 16.25 -13.79
C VAL A 68 12.07 17.75 -13.84
N GLU A 69 12.03 18.38 -12.67
CA GLU A 69 12.38 19.79 -12.48
C GLU A 69 13.10 19.92 -11.13
N ASP A 70 14.18 20.69 -11.06
CA ASP A 70 14.96 20.95 -9.84
C ASP A 70 15.30 19.70 -9.02
N ASP A 71 15.82 18.67 -9.71
CA ASP A 71 16.18 17.37 -9.16
C ASP A 71 15.02 16.62 -8.46
N ALA A 72 13.77 16.94 -8.80
CA ALA A 72 12.54 16.32 -8.26
C ALA A 72 11.62 15.82 -9.38
N ILE A 73 10.84 14.78 -9.08
CA ILE A 73 9.73 14.36 -9.93
C ILE A 73 8.55 15.30 -9.65
N VAL A 74 8.07 15.97 -10.69
CA VAL A 74 6.91 16.86 -10.64
C VAL A 74 5.74 16.22 -11.38
N GLY A 75 4.56 16.26 -10.76
CA GLY A 75 3.31 15.76 -11.31
C GLY A 75 2.28 16.86 -11.45
N GLU A 76 1.60 16.92 -12.59
CA GLU A 76 0.56 17.88 -12.90
C GLU A 76 -0.63 17.20 -13.59
N GLN A 77 -1.82 17.77 -13.45
CA GLN A 77 -2.98 17.37 -14.26
C GLN A 77 -2.75 17.73 -15.74
N ASP A 78 -3.27 16.92 -16.66
CA ASP A 78 -3.09 17.14 -18.10
C ASP A 78 -4.45 17.24 -18.83
N PRO A 79 -4.88 18.43 -19.27
CA PRO A 79 -4.23 19.73 -19.07
C PRO A 79 -4.36 20.25 -17.62
N PRO A 80 -3.62 21.31 -17.24
CA PRO A 80 -3.67 21.86 -15.88
C PRO A 80 -5.08 22.28 -15.47
N GLY A 81 -5.50 21.91 -14.26
CA GLY A 81 -6.84 22.20 -13.73
C GLY A 81 -7.99 21.36 -14.30
N SER A 82 -7.71 20.38 -15.15
CA SER A 82 -8.74 19.53 -15.76
C SER A 82 -9.35 18.46 -14.86
N GLY A 83 -8.72 18.18 -13.72
CA GLY A 83 -8.99 16.99 -12.91
C GLY A 83 -8.41 15.69 -13.49
N ASN A 84 -7.77 15.72 -14.67
CA ASN A 84 -7.16 14.55 -15.29
C ASN A 84 -5.74 14.33 -14.78
N GLY A 85 -5.61 13.63 -13.66
CA GLY A 85 -4.33 13.21 -13.12
C GLY A 85 -3.94 11.81 -13.57
N GLY A 86 -3.25 11.12 -12.67
CA GLY A 86 -2.86 9.73 -12.80
C GLY A 86 -1.88 9.34 -11.71
N ILE A 87 -1.40 8.11 -11.75
CA ILE A 87 -0.37 7.62 -10.85
C ILE A 87 0.89 7.37 -11.69
N LEU A 88 2.03 7.83 -11.19
CA LEU A 88 3.35 7.43 -11.68
C LEU A 88 3.80 6.20 -10.91
N LEU A 89 4.03 5.11 -11.63
CA LEU A 89 4.38 3.81 -11.08
C LEU A 89 5.87 3.55 -11.28
N SER A 90 6.52 2.94 -10.31
CA SER A 90 7.83 2.34 -10.52
C SER A 90 7.69 1.08 -11.40
N ASP A 91 8.63 0.89 -12.32
CA ASP A 91 8.76 -0.35 -13.11
C ASP A 91 9.01 -1.54 -12.20
N ARG A 92 9.86 -1.33 -11.18
CA ARG A 92 10.14 -2.34 -10.16
C ARG A 92 8.94 -2.50 -9.23
N LYS A 93 8.60 -3.76 -8.93
CA LYS A 93 7.58 -4.12 -7.95
C LYS A 93 8.26 -4.52 -6.62
N PHE A 94 7.58 -4.21 -5.51
CA PHE A 94 8.10 -4.42 -4.16
C PHE A 94 7.09 -5.18 -3.28
N GLY A 95 7.60 -6.06 -2.41
CA GLY A 95 6.82 -6.80 -1.43
C GLY A 95 6.83 -6.08 -0.08
N ASP A 96 7.69 -6.56 0.82
CA ASP A 96 8.00 -5.90 2.09
C ASP A 96 9.21 -4.98 1.88
N PHE A 97 9.10 -3.75 2.38
CA PHE A 97 10.12 -2.73 2.19
C PHE A 97 10.01 -1.65 3.27
N GLU A 98 11.13 -0.94 3.47
CA GLU A 98 11.16 0.37 4.09
C GLU A 98 11.33 1.43 2.99
N VAL A 99 10.74 2.60 3.17
CA VAL A 99 10.77 3.67 2.16
C VAL A 99 10.93 5.01 2.84
N LYS A 100 11.77 5.85 2.25
CA LYS A 100 11.92 7.26 2.60
C LYS A 100 11.66 8.09 1.36
N ILE A 101 10.82 9.11 1.50
CA ILE A 101 10.45 10.04 0.44
C ILE A 101 10.18 11.40 1.05
N ASP A 102 10.70 12.44 0.39
CA ASP A 102 10.35 13.82 0.66
C ASP A 102 9.30 14.25 -0.36
N MET A 103 8.28 14.96 0.09
CA MET A 103 7.14 15.34 -0.74
C MET A 103 6.79 16.81 -0.52
N ASN A 104 6.61 17.55 -1.61
CA ASN A 104 6.13 18.92 -1.62
C ASN A 104 4.87 19.00 -2.48
N HIS A 105 3.74 19.38 -1.89
CA HIS A 105 2.44 19.38 -2.56
C HIS A 105 1.82 20.77 -2.49
N ASP A 106 1.20 21.18 -3.59
CA ASP A 106 0.40 22.39 -3.65
C ASP A 106 -0.91 22.23 -2.86
N TRP A 107 -1.49 23.37 -2.50
CA TRP A 107 -2.86 23.41 -1.98
C TRP A 107 -3.86 23.14 -3.11
N GLY A 108 -4.88 22.33 -2.83
CA GLY A 108 -6.02 22.08 -3.72
C GLY A 108 -6.08 20.63 -4.25
N PRO A 109 -5.03 20.12 -4.92
CA PRO A 109 -5.00 18.74 -5.38
C PRO A 109 -4.97 17.73 -4.23
N CYS A 110 -5.82 16.72 -4.32
CA CYS A 110 -5.71 15.51 -3.52
C CYS A 110 -4.71 14.55 -4.19
N SER A 111 -3.64 14.21 -3.48
CA SER A 111 -2.55 13.36 -3.96
C SER A 111 -2.15 12.33 -2.89
N GLY A 112 -1.06 11.61 -3.11
CA GLY A 112 -0.51 10.73 -2.09
C GLY A 112 0.64 9.85 -2.56
N PHE A 113 1.11 9.05 -1.61
CA PHE A 113 2.07 7.98 -1.89
C PHE A 113 1.33 6.66 -2.05
N PHE A 114 1.43 6.05 -3.24
CA PHE A 114 0.66 4.86 -3.59
C PHE A 114 1.51 3.59 -3.41
N LEU A 115 1.14 2.79 -2.41
CA LEU A 115 1.84 1.55 -2.06
C LEU A 115 1.17 0.36 -2.76
N ARG A 116 2.01 -0.54 -3.30
CA ARG A 116 1.61 -1.83 -3.91
C ARG A 116 0.58 -1.66 -5.03
N SER A 117 0.78 -0.63 -5.85
CA SER A 117 -0.12 -0.26 -6.94
C SER A 117 -0.16 -1.28 -8.08
N SER A 118 -1.37 -1.60 -8.51
CA SER A 118 -1.63 -2.35 -9.74
C SER A 118 -1.83 -1.40 -10.93
N ASP A 119 -1.68 -1.94 -12.14
CA ASP A 119 -1.87 -1.19 -13.38
C ASP A 119 -3.34 -0.74 -13.58
N LYS A 120 -4.26 -1.27 -12.76
CA LYS A 120 -5.68 -0.91 -12.71
C LYS A 120 -5.98 0.23 -11.70
N GLY A 121 -4.96 0.79 -11.06
CA GLY A 121 -5.11 1.89 -10.09
C GLY A 121 -5.58 1.43 -8.72
N GLN A 122 -5.35 0.15 -8.36
CA GLN A 122 -5.66 -0.36 -7.03
C GLN A 122 -4.43 -0.29 -6.15
N CYS A 123 -4.54 0.29 -4.95
CA CYS A 123 -3.40 0.50 -4.05
C CYS A 123 -3.82 0.87 -2.63
N PHE A 124 -2.83 0.84 -1.73
CA PHE A 124 -2.93 1.55 -0.45
C PHE A 124 -2.30 2.93 -0.61
N GLN A 125 -3.10 3.98 -0.60
CA GLN A 125 -2.62 5.34 -0.70
C GLN A 125 -2.39 5.91 0.69
N VAL A 126 -1.18 6.40 0.96
CA VAL A 126 -0.97 7.36 2.05
C VAL A 126 -1.36 8.72 1.51
N MET A 127 -2.44 9.28 2.03
CA MET A 127 -3.00 10.54 1.54
C MET A 127 -2.05 11.70 1.81
N VAL A 128 -1.86 12.56 0.82
CA VAL A 128 -1.24 13.88 0.97
C VAL A 128 -2.16 14.86 0.27
N ASP A 129 -3.11 15.36 1.04
CA ASP A 129 -4.25 16.10 0.52
C ASP A 129 -4.41 17.42 1.29
N PHE A 130 -3.80 18.48 0.74
CA PHE A 130 -3.81 19.81 1.32
C PHE A 130 -5.00 20.62 0.77
N HIS A 131 -6.18 20.41 1.33
CA HIS A 131 -7.34 21.28 1.13
C HIS A 131 -8.27 21.27 2.35
N ASP A 132 -9.39 22.00 2.28
CA ASP A 132 -10.38 22.03 3.36
C ASP A 132 -10.97 20.64 3.64
N ALA A 133 -10.87 20.17 4.88
CA ALA A 133 -11.21 18.79 5.27
C ALA A 133 -10.37 17.68 4.61
N GLY A 134 -9.24 18.06 4.00
CA GLY A 134 -8.25 17.15 3.42
C GLY A 134 -7.61 16.22 4.46
N ASN A 135 -6.75 15.33 3.97
CA ASN A 135 -6.21 14.23 4.74
C ASN A 135 -4.72 14.02 4.46
N VAL A 136 -3.90 14.11 5.50
CA VAL A 136 -2.45 13.87 5.40
C VAL A 136 -2.05 12.73 6.33
N GLY A 137 -1.43 11.71 5.77
CA GLY A 137 -0.82 10.59 6.50
C GLY A 137 -1.73 9.38 6.75
N HIS A 138 -3.04 9.48 6.57
CA HIS A 138 -3.91 8.31 6.67
C HIS A 138 -3.89 7.44 5.40
N ILE A 139 -4.28 6.17 5.56
CA ILE A 139 -4.31 5.19 4.49
C ILE A 139 -5.71 5.10 3.90
N TYR A 140 -5.78 5.15 2.56
CA TYR A 140 -6.99 4.93 1.79
C TYR A 140 -6.84 3.74 0.82
N GLY A 141 -7.89 2.93 0.72
CA GLY A 141 -7.96 1.76 -0.17
C GLY A 141 -8.45 2.13 -1.57
N GLU A 142 -7.58 2.73 -2.38
CA GLU A 142 -7.84 3.12 -3.76
C GLU A 142 -8.19 1.92 -4.63
N GLY A 143 -9.33 1.96 -5.31
CA GLY A 143 -9.78 0.85 -6.16
C GLY A 143 -9.97 -0.50 -5.42
N THR A 144 -9.94 -0.51 -4.09
CA THR A 144 -10.07 -1.70 -3.23
C THR A 144 -11.26 -1.61 -2.27
N GLY A 145 -12.32 -0.90 -2.67
CA GLY A 145 -13.53 -0.73 -1.86
C GLY A 145 -13.53 0.52 -0.96
N GLY A 146 -12.49 1.37 -1.02
CA GLY A 146 -12.53 2.73 -0.49
C GLY A 146 -12.56 2.85 1.03
N PHE A 147 -11.93 1.93 1.75
CA PHE A 147 -11.76 2.08 3.20
C PHE A 147 -10.81 3.23 3.52
N ASN A 148 -10.97 3.86 4.69
CA ASN A 148 -10.11 4.94 5.15
C ASN A 148 -9.70 4.72 6.61
N SER A 149 -8.44 4.99 6.93
CA SER A 149 -7.90 4.88 8.30
C SER A 149 -7.93 6.20 9.09
N ARG A 150 -8.71 7.20 8.65
CA ARG A 150 -8.83 8.50 9.31
C ARG A 150 -9.27 8.28 10.75
N ALA A 151 -8.39 8.65 11.68
CA ALA A 151 -8.83 8.87 13.03
C ALA A 151 -9.59 10.20 13.01
N PHE A 152 -10.89 10.14 13.36
CA PHE A 152 -11.83 11.27 13.55
C PHE A 152 -12.20 12.16 12.33
#